data_AF-A0AAU2K4G0-F1
#
_entry.id   AF-A0AAU2K4G0-F1
#
_cell.length_a   1.000
_cell.length_b   1.000
_cell.length_c   1.000
_cell.angle_alpha   90.00
_cell.angle_beta   90.00
_cell.angle_gamma   90.00
#
_symmetry.space_group_name_H-M   'P 1'
#
loop_
_entity.id
_entity.type
_entity.pdbx_description
1 polymer ?
#
loop_
_entity_poly.entity_id
_entity_poly.type
_entity_poly.pdbx_seq_one_letter_code
_entity_poly.pdbx_strand_id
1 'polypeptide(L)'
;MSVWLPTSPCTPEACAGHEGSTASVPRAVLRLTAAIALILAGILGAPPLRLLPARPRHAVVRAWAAALVRAFGIRITVHGSPGPGGGRLVVANHISWLDIPLVAAVLPCRMLAKSDIRAWPVLGRLAGQAGTLFIERDRIRALPATVESVTGALLAGDRVTVFPEGSTWCGRAQGTFRRAAFQSALDARVPVQPIRLTYLRCDGQTAGEPAFVGDDPLTASLWRIARARGIRAEVTLLPRIPPGRHTDRRDLAAAAQTAITTASHPLPLPGVPTQPAKPSATDKDSAKRPSASVHHWISSSPADASSFRTPS
;
A
#
# COMPACT_ATOMS: atom_id res chain seq x y z
N MET A 1 15.62 -18.32 18.02
CA MET A 1 14.46 -18.13 17.13
C MET A 1 13.58 -19.36 17.24
N SER A 2 12.29 -19.19 17.52
CA SER A 2 11.31 -20.28 17.57
C SER A 2 11.09 -20.81 16.15
N VAL A 3 11.38 -22.09 15.89
CA VAL A 3 11.24 -22.78 14.58
C VAL A 3 9.81 -22.67 14.00
N TRP A 4 8.83 -22.32 14.83
CA TRP A 4 7.41 -22.24 14.49
C TRP A 4 6.93 -20.85 14.01
N LEU A 5 7.74 -19.80 14.19
CA LEU A 5 7.40 -18.46 13.74
C LEU A 5 7.57 -18.36 12.23
N PRO A 6 6.59 -17.80 11.50
CA PRO A 6 6.76 -17.52 10.09
C PRO A 6 7.85 -16.47 9.92
N THR A 7 8.89 -16.81 9.17
CA THR A 7 9.89 -15.85 8.69
C THR A 7 9.81 -15.78 7.18
N SER A 8 10.10 -14.62 6.61
CA SER A 8 10.35 -14.50 5.19
C SER A 8 11.86 -14.68 4.95
N PRO A 9 12.27 -15.28 3.82
CA PRO A 9 13.68 -15.30 3.41
C PRO A 9 14.14 -13.93 2.86
N CYS A 10 13.28 -12.91 2.89
CA CYS A 10 13.57 -11.58 2.38
C CYS A 10 14.52 -10.85 3.34
N THR A 11 15.64 -10.34 2.82
CA THR A 11 16.57 -9.50 3.57
C THR A 11 16.53 -8.05 3.09
N PRO A 12 16.89 -7.07 3.92
CA PRO A 12 16.93 -5.66 3.53
C PRO A 12 17.80 -5.41 2.28
N GLU A 13 18.95 -6.08 2.19
CA GLU A 13 19.92 -5.91 1.10
C GLU A 13 19.36 -6.39 -0.24
N ALA A 14 18.65 -7.52 -0.24
CA ALA A 14 18.07 -8.09 -1.45
C ALA A 14 16.73 -7.43 -1.83
N CYS A 15 15.99 -6.94 -0.84
CA CYS A 15 14.58 -6.62 -1.01
C CYS A 15 14.25 -5.14 -0.86
N ALA A 16 14.91 -4.45 0.07
CA ALA A 16 14.58 -3.09 0.48
C ALA A 16 15.48 -2.03 -0.19
N GLY A 17 16.01 -2.35 -1.38
CA GLY A 17 16.82 -1.43 -2.17
C GLY A 17 16.07 -0.14 -2.54
N HIS A 18 16.79 0.98 -2.53
CA HIS A 18 16.30 2.26 -3.01
C HIS A 18 16.91 2.58 -4.37
N GLU A 19 16.18 2.26 -5.44
CA GLU A 19 16.64 2.49 -6.82
C GLU A 19 15.88 3.65 -7.49
N GLY A 20 14.86 4.20 -6.82
CA GLY A 20 14.11 5.36 -7.28
C GLY A 20 14.74 6.71 -6.93
N SER A 21 14.12 7.79 -7.41
CA SER A 21 14.54 9.15 -7.06
C SER A 21 14.43 9.44 -5.56
N THR A 22 15.40 10.19 -5.02
CA THR A 22 15.47 10.55 -3.60
C THR A 22 14.95 11.97 -3.35
N ALA A 23 14.28 12.17 -2.23
CA ALA A 23 13.90 13.48 -1.68
C ALA A 23 15.13 14.16 -1.10
N SER A 24 15.10 15.48 -0.92
CA SER A 24 16.16 16.18 -0.17
C SER A 24 16.06 15.88 1.33
N VAL A 25 17.15 16.06 2.07
CA VAL A 25 17.19 15.78 3.53
C VAL A 25 16.14 16.62 4.26
N PRO A 26 16.02 17.94 4.00
CA PRO A 26 14.98 18.76 4.64
C PRO A 26 13.56 18.25 4.37
N ARG A 27 13.29 17.76 3.15
CA ARG A 27 11.98 17.20 2.81
C ARG A 27 11.71 15.91 3.58
N ALA A 28 12.70 15.03 3.72
CA ALA A 28 12.54 13.80 4.50
C ALA A 28 12.32 14.09 5.99
N VAL A 29 13.05 15.04 6.56
CA VAL A 29 12.84 15.51 7.94
C VAL A 29 11.43 16.05 8.12
N LEU A 30 10.99 16.95 7.24
CA LEU A 30 9.63 17.51 7.28
C LEU A 30 8.54 16.42 7.24
N ARG A 31 8.72 15.39 6.40
CA ARG A 31 7.81 14.25 6.30
C ARG A 31 7.74 13.46 7.62
N LEU A 32 8.88 13.17 8.22
CA LEU A 32 8.96 12.48 9.52
C LEU A 32 8.32 13.32 10.62
N THR A 33 8.61 14.63 10.68
CA THR A 33 8.00 15.54 11.65
C THR A 33 6.49 15.60 11.48
N ALA A 34 5.98 15.69 10.25
CA ALA A 34 4.55 15.67 9.97
C ALA A 34 3.90 14.34 10.38
N ALA A 35 4.55 13.20 10.12
CA ALA A 35 4.06 11.89 10.54
C ALA A 35 4.00 11.76 12.07
N ILE A 36 5.04 12.22 12.78
CA ILE A 36 5.07 12.24 14.25
C ILE A 36 3.94 13.12 14.80
N ALA A 37 3.77 14.33 14.26
CA ALA A 37 2.69 15.23 14.67
C ALA A 37 1.31 14.60 14.48
N LEU A 38 1.09 13.91 13.36
CA LEU A 38 -0.16 13.18 13.10
C LEU A 38 -0.37 12.02 14.06
N ILE A 39 0.67 11.27 14.41
CA ILE A 39 0.59 10.18 15.40
C ILE A 39 0.19 10.75 16.77
N LEU A 40 0.84 11.83 17.20
CA LEU A 40 0.52 12.50 18.47
C LEU A 40 -0.92 13.03 18.47
N ALA A 41 -1.35 13.69 17.38
CA ALA A 41 -2.73 14.15 17.21
C ALA A 41 -3.72 12.98 17.26
N GLY A 42 -3.39 11.83 16.68
CA GLY A 42 -4.19 10.61 16.76
C GLY A 42 -4.34 10.09 18.19
N ILE A 43 -3.25 10.04 18.95
CA ILE A 43 -3.26 9.59 20.36
C ILE A 43 -4.10 10.52 21.24
N LEU A 44 -3.96 11.83 21.06
CA LEU A 44 -4.68 12.85 21.82
C LEU A 44 -6.15 12.95 21.40
N GLY A 45 -6.46 12.77 20.12
CA GLY A 45 -7.82 12.83 19.57
C GLY A 45 -8.62 11.53 19.68
N ALA A 46 -7.99 10.39 19.93
CA ALA A 46 -8.69 9.11 20.00
C ALA A 46 -9.73 8.99 21.13
N PRO A 47 -9.51 9.50 22.37
CA PRO A 47 -10.51 9.43 23.43
C PRO A 47 -11.88 10.06 23.07
N PRO A 48 -11.99 11.33 22.63
CA PRO A 48 -13.28 11.90 22.26
C PRO A 48 -13.91 11.22 21.04
N LEU A 49 -13.10 10.68 20.12
CA LEU A 49 -13.59 9.90 18.97
C LEU A 49 -14.42 8.67 19.37
N ARG A 50 -14.22 8.12 20.57
CA ARG A 50 -14.99 6.97 21.07
C ARG A 50 -16.45 7.32 21.36
N LEU A 51 -16.74 8.59 21.62
CA LEU A 51 -18.09 9.09 21.87
C LEU A 51 -18.86 9.31 20.57
N LEU A 52 -18.18 9.35 19.42
CA LEU A 52 -18.81 9.54 18.12
C LEU A 52 -19.48 8.24 17.63
N PRO A 53 -20.63 8.35 16.92
CA PRO A 53 -21.20 7.23 16.20
C PRO A 53 -20.22 6.62 15.18
N ALA A 54 -20.47 5.36 14.79
CA ALA A 54 -19.53 4.61 13.94
C ALA A 54 -19.19 5.33 12.62
N ARG A 55 -20.18 5.93 11.93
CA ARG A 55 -19.98 6.60 10.63
C ARG A 55 -18.98 7.78 10.69
N PRO A 56 -19.21 8.85 11.51
CA PRO A 56 -18.26 9.95 11.61
C PRO A 56 -16.91 9.52 12.18
N ARG A 57 -16.90 8.61 13.16
CA ARG A 57 -15.66 8.04 13.70
C ARG A 57 -14.83 7.37 12.60
N HIS A 58 -15.45 6.55 11.76
CA HIS A 58 -14.79 5.91 10.62
C HIS A 58 -14.28 6.94 9.61
N ALA A 59 -15.02 8.01 9.33
CA ALA A 59 -14.57 9.07 8.43
C ALA A 59 -13.30 9.77 8.95
N VAL A 60 -13.25 10.11 10.25
CA VAL A 60 -12.06 10.72 10.86
C VAL A 60 -10.87 9.77 10.84
N VAL A 61 -11.07 8.50 11.20
CA VAL A 61 -9.99 7.48 11.16
C VAL A 61 -9.44 7.33 9.74
N ARG A 62 -10.30 7.31 8.71
CA ARG A 62 -9.85 7.25 7.30
C ARG A 62 -9.01 8.46 6.93
N ALA A 63 -9.51 9.66 7.25
CA ALA A 63 -8.84 10.91 6.91
C ALA A 63 -7.46 10.99 7.59
N TRP A 64 -7.40 10.67 8.88
CA TRP A 64 -6.16 10.63 9.66
C TRP A 64 -5.17 9.60 9.10
N ALA A 65 -5.62 8.36 8.86
CA ALA A 65 -4.75 7.30 8.34
C ALA A 65 -4.23 7.64 6.93
N ALA A 66 -5.08 8.21 6.07
CA ALA A 66 -4.68 8.67 4.75
C ALA A 66 -3.69 9.85 4.82
N ALA A 67 -3.88 10.77 5.77
CA ALA A 67 -2.94 11.87 6.01
C ALA A 67 -1.58 11.33 6.48
N LEU A 68 -1.58 10.33 7.37
CA LEU A 68 -0.35 9.70 7.86
C LEU A 68 0.45 9.05 6.73
N VAL A 69 -0.19 8.25 5.87
CA VAL A 69 0.48 7.64 4.70
C VAL A 69 0.99 8.72 3.73
N ARG A 70 0.19 9.78 3.49
CA ARG A 70 0.59 10.90 2.64
C ARG A 70 1.73 11.74 3.23
N ALA A 71 1.86 11.82 4.55
CA ALA A 71 2.96 12.51 5.22
C ALA A 71 4.31 11.87 4.90
N PHE A 72 4.35 10.56 4.64
CA PHE A 72 5.55 9.88 4.11
C PHE A 72 5.80 10.13 2.61
N GLY A 73 4.95 10.91 1.95
CA GLY A 73 5.06 11.20 0.52
C GLY A 73 4.51 10.10 -0.39
N ILE A 74 3.72 9.17 0.15
CA ILE A 74 3.12 8.05 -0.57
C ILE A 74 1.74 8.45 -1.10
N ARG A 75 1.52 8.24 -2.41
CA ARG A 75 0.22 8.43 -3.05
C ARG A 75 -0.62 7.17 -2.90
N ILE A 76 -1.88 7.30 -2.47
CA ILE A 76 -2.79 6.17 -2.30
C ILE A 76 -3.68 6.07 -3.55
N THR A 77 -3.72 4.91 -4.17
CA THR A 77 -4.69 4.56 -5.23
C THR A 77 -5.53 3.39 -4.74
N VAL A 78 -6.84 3.46 -4.93
CA VAL A 78 -7.77 2.42 -4.50
C VAL A 78 -8.49 1.88 -5.72
N HIS A 79 -8.50 0.55 -5.88
CA HIS A 79 -9.20 -0.16 -6.93
C HIS A 79 -10.30 -1.03 -6.33
N GLY A 80 -11.45 -1.08 -7.00
CA GLY A 80 -12.64 -1.76 -6.49
C GLY A 80 -13.40 -0.95 -5.43
N SER A 81 -14.47 -1.53 -4.92
CA SER A 81 -15.32 -0.90 -3.90
C SER A 81 -15.45 -1.82 -2.70
N PRO A 82 -15.42 -1.27 -1.47
CA PRO A 82 -15.54 -2.05 -0.27
C PRO A 82 -16.91 -2.72 -0.10
N GLY A 83 -17.91 -2.50 -0.98
CA GLY A 83 -19.25 -3.09 -0.93
C GLY A 83 -20.07 -2.73 0.32
N PRO A 84 -21.31 -3.25 0.46
CA PRO A 84 -22.19 -2.94 1.59
C PRO A 84 -21.61 -3.35 2.96
N GLY A 85 -22.08 -2.72 4.03
CA GLY A 85 -21.54 -2.88 5.40
C GLY A 85 -21.66 -4.28 5.99
N GLY A 86 -21.30 -4.41 7.28
CA GLY A 86 -21.36 -5.67 8.03
C GLY A 86 -19.98 -6.20 8.45
N GLY A 87 -20.02 -7.13 9.41
CA GLY A 87 -18.84 -7.82 9.92
C GLY A 87 -18.21 -8.69 8.84
N ARG A 88 -16.88 -8.68 8.77
CA ARG A 88 -16.10 -9.46 7.79
C ARG A 88 -14.64 -9.53 8.17
N LEU A 89 -14.03 -10.66 7.81
CA LEU A 89 -12.60 -10.85 7.94
C LEU A 89 -11.91 -10.25 6.71
N VAL A 90 -11.13 -9.20 6.91
CA VAL A 90 -10.33 -8.57 5.86
C VAL A 90 -8.95 -9.22 5.88
N VAL A 91 -8.49 -9.69 4.73
CA VAL A 91 -7.20 -10.39 4.60
C VAL A 91 -6.35 -9.70 3.54
N ALA A 92 -5.08 -9.47 3.83
CA ALA A 92 -4.15 -8.82 2.91
C ALA A 92 -2.75 -9.45 2.97
N ASN A 93 -2.02 -9.40 1.85
CA ASN A 93 -0.57 -9.61 1.87
C ASN A 93 0.12 -8.51 2.69
N HIS A 94 1.31 -8.78 3.24
CA HIS A 94 1.98 -7.87 4.16
C HIS A 94 3.39 -7.52 3.67
N ILE A 95 3.62 -6.25 3.36
CA ILE A 95 4.87 -5.73 2.81
C ILE A 95 5.58 -4.82 3.81
N SER A 96 4.80 -4.00 4.53
CA SER A 96 5.33 -2.89 5.32
C SER A 96 4.50 -2.67 6.58
N TRP A 97 5.11 -2.06 7.60
CA TRP A 97 4.36 -1.49 8.72
C TRP A 97 3.38 -0.39 8.26
N LEU A 98 3.59 0.22 7.09
CA LEU A 98 2.67 1.17 6.44
C LEU A 98 1.35 0.54 6.00
N ASP A 99 1.29 -0.78 5.86
CA ASP A 99 0.07 -1.48 5.43
C ASP A 99 -1.09 -1.27 6.40
N ILE A 100 -0.78 -1.11 7.69
CA ILE A 100 -1.77 -0.88 8.73
C ILE A 100 -2.52 0.45 8.51
N PRO A 101 -1.86 1.61 8.48
CA PRO A 101 -2.53 2.87 8.18
C PRO A 101 -3.06 2.92 6.74
N LEU A 102 -2.42 2.23 5.78
CA LEU A 102 -2.91 2.14 4.41
C LEU A 102 -4.28 1.45 4.33
N VAL A 103 -4.45 0.30 4.98
CA VAL A 103 -5.75 -0.39 5.04
C VAL A 103 -6.76 0.45 5.81
N ALA A 104 -6.38 1.06 6.94
CA ALA A 104 -7.29 1.90 7.73
C ALA A 104 -7.81 3.14 6.97
N ALA A 105 -7.02 3.68 6.04
CA ALA A 105 -7.42 4.79 5.17
C ALA A 105 -8.56 4.41 4.21
N VAL A 106 -8.62 3.13 3.82
CA VAL A 106 -9.60 2.61 2.85
C VAL A 106 -10.79 1.96 3.57
N LEU A 107 -10.50 1.15 4.58
CA LEU A 107 -11.44 0.33 5.34
C LEU A 107 -11.12 0.43 6.84
N PRO A 108 -11.79 1.33 7.59
CA PRO A 108 -11.66 1.38 9.03
C PRO A 108 -12.04 0.05 9.67
N CYS A 109 -11.08 -0.56 10.32
CA CYS A 109 -11.15 -1.92 10.84
C CYS A 109 -10.37 -2.00 12.15
N ARG A 110 -10.70 -3.01 12.95
CA ARG A 110 -9.79 -3.49 13.99
C ARG A 110 -8.65 -4.25 13.31
N MET A 111 -7.45 -4.14 13.84
CA MET A 111 -6.29 -4.89 13.33
C MET A 111 -5.97 -6.05 14.27
N LEU A 112 -5.49 -7.17 13.75
CA LEU A 112 -4.86 -8.22 14.55
C LEU A 112 -3.34 -8.02 14.56
N ALA A 113 -2.77 -7.74 15.73
CA ALA A 113 -1.35 -7.39 15.90
C ALA A 113 -0.65 -8.30 16.91
N LYS A 114 0.68 -8.41 16.84
CA LYS A 114 1.47 -9.15 17.84
C LYS A 114 1.32 -8.49 19.22
N SER A 115 1.18 -9.29 20.28
CA SER A 115 1.12 -8.85 21.68
C SER A 115 2.21 -7.85 22.07
N ASP A 116 3.43 -8.03 21.57
CA ASP A 116 4.59 -7.19 21.92
C ASP A 116 4.40 -5.72 21.51
N ILE A 117 3.61 -5.47 20.46
CA ILE A 117 3.28 -4.11 20.00
C ILE A 117 2.53 -3.34 21.10
N ARG A 118 1.79 -4.03 21.98
CA ARG A 118 1.10 -3.39 23.11
C ARG A 118 2.08 -2.71 24.07
N ALA A 119 3.29 -3.24 24.23
CA ALA A 119 4.29 -2.70 25.13
C ALA A 119 5.02 -1.46 24.55
N TRP A 120 4.77 -1.12 23.28
CA TRP A 120 5.44 0.01 22.66
C TRP A 120 4.83 1.33 23.13
N PRO A 121 5.63 2.30 23.60
CA PRO A 121 5.14 3.46 24.35
C PRO A 121 4.17 4.35 23.55
N VAL A 122 4.40 4.48 22.23
CA VAL A 122 3.57 5.31 21.34
C VAL A 122 2.58 4.44 20.55
N LEU A 123 3.09 3.45 19.81
CA LEU A 123 2.27 2.62 18.93
C LEU A 123 1.33 1.68 19.70
N GLY A 124 1.72 1.20 20.88
CA GLY A 124 0.88 0.34 21.71
C GLY A 124 -0.37 1.06 22.22
N ARG A 125 -0.23 2.32 22.65
CA ARG A 125 -1.36 3.17 23.06
C ARG A 125 -2.31 3.43 21.89
N LEU A 126 -1.77 3.81 20.74
CA LEU A 126 -2.58 4.06 19.54
C LEU A 126 -3.30 2.79 19.06
N ALA A 127 -2.60 1.66 19.02
CA ALA A 127 -3.19 0.36 18.66
C ALA A 127 -4.31 -0.05 19.64
N GLY A 128 -4.07 0.07 20.94
CA GLY A 128 -5.10 -0.20 21.95
C GLY A 128 -6.30 0.75 21.82
N GLN A 129 -6.05 2.03 21.51
CA GLN A 129 -7.10 3.01 21.28
C GLN A 129 -7.94 2.73 20.04
N ALA A 130 -7.32 2.21 18.98
CA ALA A 130 -7.96 1.80 17.73
C ALA A 130 -8.73 0.46 17.83
N GLY A 131 -8.73 -0.20 18.99
CA GLY A 131 -9.44 -1.47 19.20
C GLY A 131 -8.72 -2.67 18.57
N THR A 132 -7.40 -2.58 18.40
CA THR A 132 -6.55 -3.69 17.93
C THR A 132 -6.70 -4.92 18.83
N LEU A 133 -6.89 -6.06 18.20
CA LEU A 133 -6.86 -7.38 18.83
C LEU A 133 -5.41 -7.87 18.86
N PHE A 134 -4.96 -8.40 19.98
CA PHE A 134 -3.56 -8.81 20.16
C PHE A 134 -3.44 -10.33 20.18
N ILE A 135 -2.49 -10.86 19.43
CA ILE A 135 -2.18 -12.30 19.35
C ILE A 135 -0.78 -12.59 19.86
N GLU A 136 -0.67 -13.64 20.67
CA GLU A 136 0.59 -14.20 21.13
C GLU A 136 1.03 -15.31 20.17
N ARG A 137 1.74 -14.94 19.11
CA ARG A 137 2.16 -15.88 18.05
C ARG A 137 3.12 -16.96 18.56
N ASP A 138 3.84 -16.66 19.64
CA ASP A 138 4.81 -17.54 20.29
C ASP A 138 4.14 -18.60 21.19
N ARG A 139 2.86 -18.42 21.53
CA ARG A 139 2.10 -19.32 22.41
C ARG A 139 0.93 -19.92 21.65
N ILE A 140 1.14 -21.08 21.03
CA ILE A 140 0.11 -21.83 20.30
C ILE A 140 -1.15 -22.06 21.17
N ARG A 141 -0.99 -22.26 22.48
CA ARG A 141 -2.09 -22.43 23.43
C ARG A 141 -3.01 -21.20 23.55
N ALA A 142 -2.54 -19.99 23.23
CA ALA A 142 -3.34 -18.77 23.25
C ALA A 142 -4.14 -18.54 21.95
N LEU A 143 -3.94 -19.40 20.94
CA LEU A 143 -4.56 -19.25 19.64
C LEU A 143 -6.10 -19.39 19.66
N PRO A 144 -6.71 -20.35 20.40
CA PRO A 144 -8.17 -20.47 20.48
C PRO A 144 -8.85 -19.21 21.02
N ALA A 145 -8.32 -18.62 22.10
CA ALA A 145 -8.84 -17.38 22.67
C ALA A 145 -8.72 -16.20 21.69
N THR A 146 -7.67 -16.17 20.87
CA THR A 146 -7.53 -15.16 19.82
C THR A 146 -8.61 -15.35 18.74
N VAL A 147 -8.86 -16.58 18.30
CA VAL A 147 -9.90 -16.89 17.31
C VAL A 147 -11.26 -16.46 17.86
N GLU A 148 -11.58 -16.81 19.09
CA GLU A 148 -12.83 -16.41 19.75
C GLU A 148 -13.00 -14.88 19.84
N SER A 149 -11.93 -14.15 20.20
CA SER A 149 -11.95 -12.69 20.24
C SER A 149 -12.22 -12.06 18.86
N VAL A 150 -11.62 -12.62 17.80
CA VAL A 150 -11.90 -12.18 16.43
C VAL A 150 -13.33 -12.53 16.04
N THR A 151 -13.80 -13.74 16.32
CA THR A 151 -15.18 -14.18 16.05
C THR A 151 -16.20 -13.25 16.71
N GLY A 152 -16.00 -12.89 17.98
CA GLY A 152 -16.87 -11.96 18.71
C GLY A 152 -16.93 -10.58 18.07
N ALA A 153 -15.77 -10.03 17.63
CA ALA A 153 -15.75 -8.76 16.92
C ALA A 153 -16.49 -8.84 15.56
N LEU A 154 -16.31 -9.93 14.81
CA LEU A 154 -16.99 -10.15 13.55
C LEU A 154 -18.52 -10.23 13.74
N LEU A 155 -18.99 -10.96 14.76
CA LEU A 155 -20.41 -11.06 15.11
C LEU A 155 -21.01 -9.73 15.57
N ALA A 156 -20.22 -8.87 16.21
CA ALA A 156 -20.61 -7.50 16.55
C ALA A 156 -20.71 -6.56 15.33
N GLY A 157 -20.44 -7.06 14.12
CA GLY A 157 -20.49 -6.30 12.88
C GLY A 157 -19.20 -5.54 12.56
N ASP A 158 -18.12 -5.76 13.34
CA ASP A 158 -16.84 -5.13 13.08
C ASP A 158 -16.09 -5.79 11.90
N ARG A 159 -15.30 -4.97 11.22
CA ARG A 159 -14.30 -5.45 10.27
C ARG A 159 -13.02 -5.76 11.04
N VAL A 160 -12.48 -6.95 10.87
CA VAL A 160 -11.18 -7.33 11.45
C VAL A 160 -10.20 -7.61 10.33
N THR A 161 -9.11 -6.85 10.28
CA THR A 161 -8.02 -7.07 9.32
C THR A 161 -6.95 -7.96 9.92
N VAL A 162 -6.53 -8.95 9.13
CA VAL A 162 -5.42 -9.84 9.45
C VAL A 162 -4.46 -9.91 8.26
N PHE A 163 -3.17 -10.06 8.58
CA PHE A 163 -2.10 -10.32 7.63
C PHE A 163 -1.68 -11.80 7.79
N PRO A 164 -2.32 -12.73 7.09
CA PRO A 164 -2.22 -14.16 7.37
C PRO A 164 -0.85 -14.76 7.03
N GLU A 165 0.01 -14.07 6.30
CA GLU A 165 1.43 -14.45 6.11
C GLU A 165 2.16 -14.56 7.47
N GLY A 166 1.73 -13.79 8.47
CA GLY A 166 2.30 -13.81 9.81
C GLY A 166 3.68 -13.15 9.94
N SER A 167 4.25 -12.70 8.83
CA SER A 167 5.43 -11.85 8.71
C SER A 167 5.26 -10.92 7.50
N THR A 168 6.17 -9.99 7.32
CA THR A 168 6.27 -9.12 6.15
C THR A 168 7.16 -9.73 5.07
N TRP A 169 6.83 -9.41 3.83
CA TRP A 169 7.51 -9.84 2.62
C TRP A 169 7.88 -8.63 1.75
N CYS A 170 8.69 -8.82 0.72
CA CYS A 170 9.18 -7.71 -0.09
C CYS A 170 8.20 -7.20 -1.18
N GLY A 171 7.02 -7.80 -1.29
CA GLY A 171 6.05 -7.50 -2.35
C GLY A 171 6.38 -8.14 -3.72
N ARG A 172 7.57 -8.72 -3.89
CA ARG A 172 7.94 -9.58 -5.04
C ARG A 172 7.72 -11.06 -4.78
N ALA A 173 7.85 -11.45 -3.52
CA ALA A 173 7.53 -12.77 -3.00
C ALA A 173 6.48 -12.65 -1.89
N GLN A 174 5.88 -13.77 -1.51
CA GLN A 174 4.88 -13.85 -0.45
C GLN A 174 4.91 -15.20 0.25
N GLY A 175 4.37 -15.24 1.47
CA GLY A 175 4.29 -16.44 2.29
C GLY A 175 3.01 -17.24 2.05
N THR A 176 2.89 -18.37 2.75
CA THR A 176 1.62 -19.11 2.81
C THR A 176 0.70 -18.50 3.84
N PHE A 177 -0.58 -18.36 3.53
CA PHE A 177 -1.57 -17.83 4.45
C PHE A 177 -1.84 -18.83 5.58
N ARG A 178 -1.65 -18.36 6.82
CA ARG A 178 -1.97 -19.13 8.01
C ARG A 178 -3.47 -19.20 8.23
N ARG A 179 -3.94 -20.40 8.56
CA ARG A 179 -5.35 -20.79 8.55
C ARG A 179 -6.13 -20.37 9.79
N ALA A 180 -5.43 -20.07 10.89
CA ALA A 180 -6.06 -19.89 12.19
C ALA A 180 -7.09 -18.75 12.21
N ALA A 181 -6.75 -17.59 11.65
CA ALA A 181 -7.67 -16.46 11.57
C ALA A 181 -8.90 -16.76 10.71
N PHE A 182 -8.78 -17.60 9.68
CA PHE A 182 -9.91 -17.98 8.82
C PHE A 182 -10.97 -18.79 9.56
N GLN A 183 -10.60 -19.49 10.65
CA GLN A 183 -11.57 -20.15 11.51
C GLN A 183 -12.60 -19.15 12.06
N SER A 184 -12.17 -17.95 12.43
CA SER A 184 -13.09 -16.92 12.95
C SER A 184 -14.15 -16.48 11.95
N ALA A 185 -13.82 -16.48 10.65
CA ALA A 185 -14.78 -16.16 9.59
C ALA A 185 -15.82 -17.27 9.41
N LEU A 186 -15.40 -18.54 9.54
CA LEU A 186 -16.29 -19.69 9.50
C LEU A 186 -17.24 -19.70 10.70
N ASP A 187 -16.69 -19.51 11.91
CA ASP A 187 -17.45 -19.52 13.16
C ASP A 187 -18.47 -18.38 13.18
N ALA A 188 -18.07 -17.18 12.76
CA ALA A 188 -18.97 -16.01 12.69
C ALA A 188 -19.91 -16.03 11.46
N ARG A 189 -19.73 -16.98 10.53
CA ARG A 189 -20.46 -17.06 9.24
C ARG A 189 -20.45 -15.73 8.46
N VAL A 190 -19.31 -15.05 8.44
CA VAL A 190 -19.12 -13.78 7.73
C VAL A 190 -18.29 -13.97 6.46
N PRO A 191 -18.42 -13.08 5.45
CA PRO A 191 -17.57 -13.15 4.27
C PRO A 191 -16.11 -12.81 4.59
N VAL A 192 -15.20 -13.31 3.76
CA VAL A 192 -13.80 -12.88 3.70
C VAL A 192 -13.65 -11.83 2.60
N GLN A 193 -12.97 -10.72 2.91
CA GLN A 193 -12.64 -9.65 1.97
C GLN A 193 -11.13 -9.67 1.68
N PRO A 194 -10.70 -10.24 0.54
CA PRO A 194 -9.30 -10.17 0.14
C PRO A 194 -8.95 -8.76 -0.34
N ILE A 195 -7.74 -8.31 0.00
CA ILE A 195 -7.16 -7.05 -0.44
C ILE A 195 -5.73 -7.33 -0.89
N ARG A 196 -5.39 -6.88 -2.09
CA ARG A 196 -4.00 -6.87 -2.58
C ARG A 196 -3.40 -5.50 -2.32
N LEU A 197 -2.29 -5.48 -1.59
CA LEU A 197 -1.45 -4.30 -1.37
C LEU A 197 -0.25 -4.36 -2.31
N THR A 198 0.05 -3.25 -2.97
CA THR A 198 1.27 -3.14 -3.77
C THR A 198 1.85 -1.74 -3.68
N TYR A 199 3.17 -1.63 -3.63
CA TYR A 199 3.88 -0.37 -3.71
C TYR A 199 4.61 -0.30 -5.05
N LEU A 200 4.35 0.75 -5.80
CA LEU A 200 4.91 0.97 -7.13
C LEU A 200 5.68 2.29 -7.18
N ARG A 201 6.75 2.31 -7.96
CA ARG A 201 7.46 3.53 -8.35
C ARG A 201 6.76 4.18 -9.56
N CYS A 202 7.25 5.36 -9.96
CA CYS A 202 6.70 6.07 -11.13
C CYS A 202 6.88 5.32 -12.46
N ASP A 203 7.89 4.45 -12.54
CA ASP A 203 8.18 3.57 -13.69
C ASP A 203 7.27 2.33 -13.74
N GLY A 204 6.36 2.17 -12.77
CA GLY A 204 5.47 1.01 -12.66
C GLY A 204 6.10 -0.23 -12.03
N GLN A 205 7.38 -0.18 -11.64
CA GLN A 205 8.05 -1.30 -10.99
C GLN A 205 7.73 -1.37 -9.50
N THR A 206 7.79 -2.58 -8.93
CA THR A 206 7.60 -2.80 -7.50
C THR A 206 8.64 -2.03 -6.69
N ALA A 207 8.18 -1.16 -5.81
CA ALA A 207 9.00 -0.36 -4.92
C ALA A 207 9.52 -1.21 -3.75
N GLY A 208 10.84 -1.36 -3.65
CA GLY A 208 11.50 -2.00 -2.50
C GLY A 208 11.58 -1.07 -1.28
N GLU A 209 11.52 0.24 -1.47
CA GLU A 209 11.70 1.23 -0.41
C GLU A 209 10.79 1.03 0.80
N PRO A 210 9.49 0.74 0.64
CA PRO A 210 8.58 0.53 1.77
C PRO A 210 8.69 -0.85 2.42
N ALA A 211 9.38 -1.81 1.80
CA ALA A 211 9.52 -3.16 2.34
C ALA A 211 10.20 -3.09 3.72
N PHE A 212 9.63 -3.82 4.68
CA PHE A 212 10.16 -3.94 6.04
C PHE A 212 10.34 -5.43 6.32
N VAL A 213 11.54 -5.97 6.14
CA VAL A 213 11.76 -7.44 6.08
C VAL A 213 13.02 -7.85 6.83
N GLY A 214 13.08 -9.09 7.31
CA GLY A 214 14.24 -9.61 8.04
C GLY A 214 14.59 -8.76 9.26
N ASP A 215 15.88 -8.44 9.40
CA ASP A 215 16.43 -7.66 10.51
C ASP A 215 16.46 -6.14 10.22
N ASP A 216 15.65 -5.63 9.28
CA ASP A 216 15.57 -4.21 8.93
C ASP A 216 15.27 -3.35 10.17
N PRO A 217 16.17 -2.43 10.59
CA PRO A 217 15.88 -1.53 11.69
C PRO A 217 14.73 -0.60 11.31
N LEU A 218 13.76 -0.41 12.23
CA LEU A 218 12.63 0.48 11.99
C LEU A 218 13.09 1.90 11.61
N THR A 219 14.18 2.39 12.21
CA THR A 219 14.77 3.70 11.90
C THR A 219 15.30 3.78 10.47
N ALA A 220 15.94 2.72 9.97
CA ALA A 220 16.42 2.62 8.60
C ALA A 220 15.25 2.60 7.61
N SER A 221 14.21 1.81 7.89
CA SER A 221 12.96 1.77 7.11
C SER A 221 12.27 3.13 7.06
N LEU A 222 12.10 3.80 8.21
CA LEU A 222 11.51 5.14 8.31
C LEU A 222 12.28 6.15 7.46
N TRP A 223 13.61 6.16 7.56
CA TRP A 223 14.44 7.07 6.78
C TRP A 223 14.33 6.78 5.29
N ARG A 224 14.43 5.50 4.89
CA ARG A 224 14.32 5.06 3.49
C ARG A 224 12.98 5.48 2.87
N ILE A 225 11.88 5.25 3.58
CA ILE A 225 10.53 5.67 3.14
C ILE A 225 10.44 7.20 3.04
N ALA A 226 10.90 7.94 4.06
CA ALA A 226 10.84 9.40 4.06
C ALA A 226 11.68 10.02 2.93
N ARG A 227 12.77 9.37 2.55
CA ARG A 227 13.65 9.72 1.43
C ARG A 227 13.09 9.31 0.08
N ALA A 228 12.22 8.32 -0.01
CA ALA A 228 11.68 7.86 -1.28
C ALA A 228 10.79 8.92 -1.96
N ARG A 229 10.85 9.01 -3.29
CA ARG A 229 9.92 9.84 -4.08
C ARG A 229 9.18 9.00 -5.10
N GLY A 230 7.99 9.48 -5.45
CA GLY A 230 7.21 8.90 -6.53
C GLY A 230 6.44 7.64 -6.15
N ILE A 231 6.58 7.15 -4.92
CA ILE A 231 5.92 5.92 -4.46
C ILE A 231 4.40 6.08 -4.46
N ARG A 232 3.73 5.06 -5.01
CA ARG A 232 2.30 4.90 -5.06
C ARG A 232 1.92 3.58 -4.40
N ALA A 233 1.12 3.64 -3.35
CA ALA A 233 0.50 2.49 -2.73
C ALA A 233 -0.84 2.21 -3.42
N GLU A 234 -0.96 1.05 -4.05
CA GLU A 234 -2.20 0.53 -4.60
C GLU A 234 -2.88 -0.40 -3.60
N VAL A 235 -4.17 -0.14 -3.34
CA VAL A 235 -5.04 -1.00 -2.54
C VAL A 235 -6.13 -1.53 -3.45
N THR A 236 -6.05 -2.80 -3.81
CA THR A 236 -7.04 -3.46 -4.67
C THR A 236 -7.98 -4.31 -3.83
N LEU A 237 -9.23 -3.87 -3.72
CA LEU A 237 -10.29 -4.63 -3.08
C LEU A 237 -10.84 -5.66 -4.06
N LEU A 238 -10.67 -6.93 -3.71
CA LEU A 238 -11.08 -8.06 -4.55
C LEU A 238 -12.52 -8.49 -4.23
N PRO A 239 -13.17 -9.30 -5.09
CA PRO A 239 -14.46 -9.88 -4.78
C PRO A 239 -14.43 -10.63 -3.43
N ARG A 240 -15.49 -10.45 -2.64
CA ARG A 240 -15.61 -11.14 -1.35
C ARG A 240 -15.84 -12.63 -1.59
N ILE A 241 -15.26 -13.44 -0.71
CA ILE A 241 -15.60 -14.86 -0.61
C ILE A 241 -16.81 -14.95 0.32
N PRO A 242 -17.99 -15.38 -0.17
CA PRO A 242 -19.20 -15.44 0.64
C PRO A 242 -19.09 -16.54 1.72
N PRO A 243 -19.79 -16.37 2.85
CA PRO A 243 -19.85 -17.42 3.88
C PRO A 243 -20.46 -18.70 3.30
N GLY A 244 -20.01 -19.86 3.81
CA GLY A 244 -20.51 -21.17 3.38
C GLY A 244 -19.95 -21.70 2.05
N ARG A 245 -19.25 -20.88 1.25
CA ARG A 245 -18.60 -21.34 0.01
C ARG A 245 -17.49 -22.35 0.26
N HIS A 246 -16.79 -22.21 1.38
CA HIS A 246 -15.78 -23.15 1.86
C HIS A 246 -16.15 -23.56 3.27
N THR A 247 -16.07 -24.85 3.58
CA THR A 247 -16.46 -25.41 4.88
C THR A 247 -15.27 -25.57 5.85
N ASP A 248 -14.04 -25.45 5.36
CA ASP A 248 -12.84 -25.56 6.17
C ASP A 248 -11.89 -24.36 5.99
N ARG A 249 -11.09 -24.13 7.03
CA ARG A 249 -10.17 -22.99 7.11
C ARG A 249 -8.97 -23.10 6.18
N ARG A 250 -8.63 -24.29 5.69
CA ARG A 250 -7.51 -24.51 4.76
C ARG A 250 -7.92 -24.04 3.38
N ASP A 251 -9.07 -24.48 2.90
CA ASP A 251 -9.58 -24.16 1.58
C ASP A 251 -9.99 -22.68 1.49
N LEU A 252 -10.59 -22.14 2.55
CA LEU A 252 -10.89 -20.71 2.62
C LEU A 252 -9.62 -19.84 2.58
N ALA A 253 -8.56 -20.25 3.29
CA ALA A 253 -7.28 -19.54 3.27
C ALA A 253 -6.60 -19.63 1.89
N ALA A 254 -6.63 -20.81 1.27
CA ALA A 254 -6.08 -21.02 -0.07
C ALA A 254 -6.84 -20.20 -1.13
N ALA A 255 -8.18 -20.17 -1.09
CA ALA A 255 -8.99 -19.37 -1.99
C ALA A 255 -8.71 -17.87 -1.85
N ALA A 256 -8.60 -17.37 -0.62
CA ALA A 256 -8.25 -15.98 -0.36
C ALA A 256 -6.83 -15.64 -0.84
N GLN A 257 -5.87 -16.55 -0.61
CA GLN A 257 -4.51 -16.40 -1.11
C GLN A 257 -4.50 -16.34 -2.63
N THR A 258 -5.09 -17.33 -3.32
CA THR A 258 -5.18 -17.38 -4.78
C THR A 258 -5.82 -16.12 -5.36
N ALA A 259 -6.88 -15.59 -4.73
CA ALA A 259 -7.48 -14.34 -5.17
C ALA A 259 -6.47 -13.16 -5.16
N ILE A 260 -5.64 -13.06 -4.12
CA ILE A 260 -4.63 -12.01 -3.98
C ILE A 260 -3.44 -12.25 -4.93
N THR A 261 -3.02 -13.50 -5.13
CA THR A 261 -1.85 -13.82 -5.96
C THR A 261 -2.12 -13.65 -7.46
N THR A 262 -3.32 -14.02 -7.90
CA THR A 262 -3.72 -14.01 -9.33
C THR A 262 -4.27 -12.66 -9.77
N ALA A 263 -4.62 -11.78 -8.83
CA ALA A 263 -5.04 -10.43 -9.15
C ALA A 263 -3.91 -9.68 -9.87
N SER A 264 -4.08 -9.50 -11.17
CA SER A 264 -3.20 -8.68 -11.99
C SER A 264 -3.24 -7.23 -11.52
N HIS A 265 -2.14 -6.49 -11.74
CA HIS A 265 -2.21 -5.03 -11.66
C HIS A 265 -3.31 -4.53 -12.60
N PRO A 266 -4.28 -3.75 -12.11
CA PRO A 266 -5.21 -3.10 -13.01
C PRO A 266 -4.38 -2.25 -13.98
N LEU A 267 -4.57 -2.49 -15.29
CA LEU A 267 -4.06 -1.59 -16.32
C LEU A 267 -4.55 -0.17 -15.99
N PRO A 268 -3.74 0.87 -16.17
CA PRO A 268 -4.21 2.25 -16.07
C PRO A 268 -5.46 2.40 -16.94
N LEU A 269 -6.55 2.93 -16.39
CA LEU A 269 -7.77 3.16 -17.14
C LEU A 269 -7.46 4.02 -18.38
N PRO A 270 -7.93 3.66 -19.58
CA PRO A 270 -7.82 4.53 -20.73
C PRO A 270 -8.58 5.83 -20.45
N GLY A 271 -7.89 6.98 -20.50
CA GLY A 271 -8.53 8.30 -20.41
C GLY A 271 -8.13 9.19 -19.23
N VAL A 272 -7.19 8.79 -18.37
CA VAL A 272 -6.53 9.77 -17.47
C VAL A 272 -5.38 10.43 -18.23
N PRO A 273 -5.39 11.74 -18.48
CA PRO A 273 -4.28 12.41 -19.16
C PRO A 273 -3.01 12.24 -18.32
N THR A 274 -2.07 11.46 -18.82
CA THR A 274 -0.66 11.57 -18.41
C THR A 274 -0.23 12.99 -18.75
N GLN A 275 -0.04 13.84 -17.74
CA GLN A 275 0.66 15.11 -17.95
C GLN A 275 1.96 14.79 -18.69
N PRO A 276 2.23 15.42 -19.85
CA PRO A 276 3.48 15.18 -20.54
C PRO A 276 4.61 15.54 -19.57
N ALA A 277 5.57 14.63 -19.45
CA ALA A 277 6.80 14.89 -18.73
C ALA A 277 7.37 16.21 -19.26
N LYS A 278 7.54 17.20 -18.38
CA LYS A 278 8.33 18.38 -18.72
C LYS A 278 9.71 17.85 -19.16
N PRO A 279 10.21 18.21 -20.35
CA PRO A 279 11.55 17.82 -20.75
C PRO A 279 12.53 18.29 -19.67
N SER A 280 13.40 17.37 -19.24
CA SER A 280 14.47 17.66 -18.30
C SER A 280 15.36 18.75 -18.88
N ALA A 281 15.91 19.60 -18.02
CA ALA A 281 16.73 20.76 -18.38
C ALA A 281 18.11 20.40 -18.99
N THR A 282 18.28 19.21 -19.56
CA THR A 282 19.51 18.74 -20.21
C THR A 282 19.46 18.82 -21.74
N ASP A 283 18.31 19.14 -22.36
CA ASP A 283 18.18 19.32 -23.82
C ASP A 283 18.27 20.79 -24.29
N LYS A 284 18.69 21.72 -23.42
CA LYS A 284 18.80 23.15 -23.76
C LYS A 284 20.21 23.60 -24.18
N ASP A 285 21.18 22.70 -24.29
CA ASP A 285 22.57 23.08 -24.63
C ASP A 285 22.98 22.76 -26.08
N SER A 286 22.08 22.24 -26.90
CA SER A 286 22.34 22.04 -28.35
C SER A 286 21.88 23.21 -29.22
N ALA A 287 21.27 24.26 -28.63
CA ALA A 287 20.75 25.42 -29.35
C ALA A 287 21.62 26.70 -29.23
N LYS A 288 22.88 26.57 -28.80
CA LYS A 288 23.88 27.65 -28.86
C LYS A 288 25.01 27.28 -29.82
N ARG A 289 24.73 27.37 -31.12
CA ARG A 289 25.77 27.69 -32.12
C ARG A 289 25.41 29.03 -32.75
N PRO A 290 26.38 29.95 -32.89
CA PRO A 290 26.12 31.28 -33.44
C PRO A 290 25.70 31.19 -34.91
N SER A 291 24.69 31.99 -35.25
CA SER A 291 24.19 32.23 -36.61
C SER A 291 25.32 32.73 -37.51
N ALA A 292 25.61 32.00 -38.59
CA ALA A 292 26.40 32.53 -39.70
C ALA A 292 25.51 33.49 -40.51
N SER A 293 25.74 34.78 -40.32
CA SER A 293 25.25 35.88 -41.14
C SER A 293 25.99 35.93 -42.48
N VAL A 294 25.28 35.85 -43.61
CA VAL A 294 25.67 36.53 -44.87
C VAL A 294 24.41 36.84 -45.70
N HIS A 295 24.11 38.13 -45.85
CA HIS A 295 23.39 38.69 -46.99
C HIS A 295 24.40 38.97 -48.13
N HIS A 296 24.01 38.64 -49.37
CA HIS A 296 24.46 39.11 -50.72
C HIS A 296 24.73 37.93 -51.66
N TRP A 297 24.43 37.95 -52.96
CA TRP A 297 23.53 38.71 -53.86
C TRP A 297 23.66 38.05 -55.25
N ILE A 298 22.56 38.02 -56.05
CA ILE A 298 22.42 37.79 -57.53
C ILE A 298 23.17 36.63 -58.19
N SER A 299 22.88 36.13 -59.40
CA SER A 299 22.02 36.37 -60.57
C SER A 299 22.00 34.97 -61.25
N SER A 300 21.07 34.50 -62.07
CA SER A 300 20.36 35.07 -63.22
C SER A 300 19.57 33.90 -63.82
N SER A 301 18.34 34.14 -64.29
CA SER A 301 17.70 33.25 -65.28
C SER A 301 18.39 33.42 -66.65
N PRO A 302 18.23 32.46 -67.58
CA PRO A 302 17.12 32.63 -68.53
C PRO A 302 16.38 31.33 -68.90
N ALA A 303 15.29 31.58 -69.63
CA ALA A 303 14.28 30.70 -70.19
C ALA A 303 14.80 29.56 -71.07
N ASP A 304 13.99 28.51 -71.23
CA ASP A 304 13.35 28.27 -72.53
C ASP A 304 12.17 27.28 -72.46
N ALA A 305 11.25 27.46 -73.40
CA ALA A 305 9.94 26.87 -73.51
C ALA A 305 9.93 25.50 -74.23
N SER A 306 8.95 24.65 -73.89
CA SER A 306 8.20 23.75 -74.80
C SER A 306 7.30 22.87 -73.92
N SER A 307 5.97 23.02 -73.86
CA SER A 307 4.93 22.69 -74.85
C SER A 307 4.70 21.18 -75.07
N PHE A 308 3.41 20.82 -74.90
CA PHE A 308 2.65 19.73 -75.52
C PHE A 308 2.54 18.31 -74.93
N ARG A 309 1.26 17.99 -74.63
CA ARG A 309 0.45 16.82 -75.03
C ARG A 309 0.62 15.45 -74.34
N THR A 310 -0.50 15.04 -73.73
CA THR A 310 -1.08 13.68 -73.72
C THR A 310 -1.15 13.08 -75.14
N PRO A 311 -0.97 11.76 -75.34
CA PRO A 311 -1.98 10.71 -75.10
C PRO A 311 -1.34 9.43 -74.48
N SER A 312 -2.03 8.35 -74.05
CA SER A 312 -3.23 7.67 -74.54
C SER A 312 -3.88 6.90 -73.38
#